data_AF-A0A9Q8CJK0-F1
#
_entry.id   AF-A0A9Q8CJK0-F1
#
_cell.length_a   1.000
_cell.length_b   1.000
_cell.length_c   1.000
_cell.angle_alpha   90.00
_cell.angle_beta   90.00
_cell.angle_gamma   90.00
#
_symmetry.space_group_name_H-M   'P 1'
#
loop_
_entity.id
_entity.type
_entity.pdbx_description
1 polymer ?
#
loop_
_entity_poly.entity_id
_entity_poly.type
_entity_poly.pdbx_seq_one_letter_code
_entity_poly.pdbx_strand_id
1 'polypeptide(L)'
;MANNLQKAMDYLTANNRENLNRFKEGMLDVPHITQKTGVSNRTVYKVLENIEPEAVKTRKKNIEKRRKNEITRIIDAVEQGIPYEYLNYNKADLFGYSSKFLTMDDGDKIKNRIQNLLRSYDPDSAFTFYKLDYLTKAVRRIKMLQEIEKGKTVFAVAKEFNIHSPTLYRIQKQYVESSKYLPEVTTEQNSIIIKNMKIFEDFKNNYNINKIAKVYKIDRGLVVTIIKVMKDVEIRINNHRDNGGKHNEFK
;
A
#
# COMPACT_ATOMS: atom_id res chain seq x y z
N MET A 1 46.38 -16.27 6.70
CA MET A 1 45.17 -16.48 5.88
C MET A 1 44.28 -17.62 6.39
N ALA A 2 44.82 -18.77 6.82
CA ALA A 2 44.03 -19.91 7.32
C ALA A 2 43.07 -19.56 8.48
N ASN A 3 43.53 -18.74 9.44
CA ASN A 3 42.72 -18.29 10.59
C ASN A 3 41.45 -17.50 10.16
N ASN A 4 41.54 -16.67 9.12
CA ASN A 4 40.40 -15.85 8.67
C ASN A 4 39.35 -16.67 7.91
N LEU A 5 39.78 -17.69 7.14
CA LEU A 5 38.83 -18.59 6.47
C LEU A 5 38.07 -19.42 7.52
N GLN A 6 38.77 -19.94 8.53
CA GLN A 6 38.15 -20.74 9.59
C GLN A 6 37.13 -19.92 10.38
N LYS A 7 37.46 -18.69 10.80
CA LYS A 7 36.52 -17.80 11.52
C LYS A 7 35.19 -17.59 10.78
N ALA A 8 35.25 -17.36 9.48
CA ALA A 8 34.06 -17.16 8.66
C ALA A 8 33.29 -18.47 8.44
N MET A 9 34.01 -19.59 8.29
CA MET A 9 33.43 -20.92 8.18
C MET A 9 32.67 -21.29 9.45
N ASP A 10 33.31 -21.17 10.62
CA ASP A 10 32.72 -21.46 11.93
C ASP A 10 31.45 -20.63 12.16
N TYR A 11 31.49 -19.34 11.83
CA TYR A 11 30.31 -18.48 11.97
C TYR A 11 29.14 -18.91 11.07
N LEU A 12 29.42 -19.30 9.82
CA LEU A 12 28.39 -19.72 8.86
C LEU A 12 27.83 -21.11 9.18
N THR A 13 28.64 -22.01 9.73
CA THR A 13 28.26 -23.41 10.02
C THR A 13 27.81 -23.65 11.47
N ALA A 14 28.00 -22.68 12.37
CA ALA A 14 27.52 -22.74 13.75
C ALA A 14 26.03 -23.08 13.86
N ASN A 15 25.66 -23.73 14.97
CA ASN A 15 24.29 -24.09 15.31
C ASN A 15 23.54 -24.77 14.15
N ASN A 16 24.13 -25.83 13.59
CA ASN A 16 23.57 -26.55 12.45
C ASN A 16 23.33 -25.65 11.22
N ARG A 17 24.35 -24.85 10.85
CA ARG A 17 24.34 -23.96 9.66
C ARG A 17 23.24 -22.89 9.70
N GLU A 18 22.80 -22.46 10.88
CA GLU A 18 21.73 -21.45 11.02
C GLU A 18 22.03 -20.17 10.24
N ASN A 19 23.25 -19.63 10.37
CA ASN A 19 23.66 -18.39 9.69
C ASN A 19 23.77 -18.56 8.17
N LEU A 20 24.23 -19.72 7.69
CA LEU A 20 24.23 -20.02 6.26
C LEU A 20 22.81 -20.11 5.72
N ASN A 21 21.87 -20.72 6.45
CA ASN A 21 20.48 -20.77 6.06
C ASN A 21 19.85 -19.37 6.02
N ARG A 22 20.07 -18.55 7.06
CA ARG A 22 19.65 -17.14 7.08
C ARG A 22 20.28 -16.33 5.94
N PHE A 23 21.51 -16.63 5.55
CA PHE A 23 22.15 -16.04 4.38
C PHE A 23 21.46 -16.48 3.06
N LYS A 24 21.21 -17.78 2.87
CA LYS A 24 20.46 -18.29 1.70
C LYS A 24 19.03 -17.79 1.66
N GLU A 25 18.45 -17.49 2.81
CA GLU A 25 17.15 -16.86 2.92
C GLU A 25 17.22 -15.36 2.70
N GLY A 26 18.38 -14.71 2.55
CA GLY A 26 18.44 -13.27 2.32
C GLY A 26 18.29 -12.41 3.58
N MET A 27 18.19 -13.02 4.77
CA MET A 27 18.00 -12.33 6.05
C MET A 27 19.30 -11.84 6.68
N LEU A 28 20.43 -12.39 6.25
CA LEU A 28 21.78 -12.06 6.74
C LEU A 28 22.67 -11.68 5.57
N ASP A 29 23.37 -10.55 5.57
CA ASP A 29 24.23 -10.14 4.44
C ASP A 29 25.73 -10.23 4.73
N VAL A 30 26.53 -10.10 3.66
CA VAL A 30 28.01 -10.18 3.76
C VAL A 30 28.56 -9.07 4.66
N PRO A 31 28.13 -7.79 4.56
CA PRO A 31 28.55 -6.76 5.51
C PRO A 31 28.35 -7.15 6.97
N HIS A 32 27.18 -7.69 7.33
CA HIS A 32 26.94 -8.18 8.70
C HIS A 32 27.90 -9.30 9.09
N ILE A 33 28.12 -10.29 8.21
CA ILE A 33 29.06 -11.39 8.46
C ILE A 33 30.47 -10.86 8.69
N THR A 34 30.92 -9.90 7.85
CA THR A 34 32.24 -9.28 8.00
C THR A 34 32.38 -8.49 9.30
N GLN A 35 31.33 -7.77 9.70
CA GLN A 35 31.31 -7.04 10.97
C GLN A 35 31.41 -7.99 12.17
N LYS A 36 30.72 -9.14 12.13
CA LYS A 36 30.72 -10.12 13.21
C LYS A 36 32.01 -10.93 13.31
N THR A 37 32.63 -11.25 12.17
CA THR A 37 33.80 -12.14 12.13
C THR A 37 35.13 -11.40 11.97
N GLY A 38 35.09 -10.11 11.62
CA GLY A 38 36.28 -9.27 11.35
C GLY A 38 37.03 -9.63 10.07
N VAL A 39 36.43 -10.45 9.18
CA VAL A 39 37.07 -10.88 7.92
C VAL A 39 36.64 -9.99 6.76
N SER A 40 37.36 -10.05 5.64
CA SER A 40 37.00 -9.33 4.43
C SER A 40 35.86 -10.01 3.63
N ASN A 41 35.11 -9.22 2.84
CA ASN A 41 34.07 -9.74 1.94
C ASN A 41 34.57 -10.89 1.04
N ARG A 42 35.78 -10.74 0.49
CA ARG A 42 36.42 -11.77 -0.34
C ARG A 42 36.59 -13.10 0.40
N THR A 43 36.90 -13.03 1.69
CA THR A 43 37.03 -14.22 2.55
C THR A 43 35.67 -14.89 2.73
N VAL A 44 34.62 -14.13 3.01
CA VAL A 44 33.25 -14.66 3.15
C VAL A 44 32.80 -15.36 1.87
N TYR A 45 32.99 -14.75 0.70
CA TYR A 45 32.60 -15.38 -0.57
C TYR A 45 33.38 -16.66 -0.87
N LYS A 46 34.70 -16.70 -0.60
CA LYS A 46 35.49 -17.92 -0.73
C LYS A 46 34.98 -19.03 0.19
N VAL A 47 34.63 -18.69 1.43
CA VAL A 47 34.07 -19.68 2.37
C VAL A 47 32.72 -20.19 1.86
N LEU A 48 31.83 -19.30 1.42
CA LEU A 48 30.54 -19.69 0.83
C LEU A 48 30.73 -20.62 -0.37
N GLU A 49 31.65 -20.30 -1.27
CA GLU A 49 32.00 -21.14 -2.43
C GLU A 49 32.48 -22.54 -1.99
N ASN A 50 33.29 -22.62 -0.93
CA ASN A 50 33.79 -23.89 -0.42
C ASN A 50 32.73 -24.73 0.30
N ILE A 51 31.85 -24.13 1.11
CA ILE A 51 30.90 -24.88 1.95
C ILE A 51 29.56 -25.17 1.27
N GLU A 52 29.13 -24.30 0.34
CA GLU A 52 27.89 -24.42 -0.42
C GLU A 52 27.95 -23.51 -1.67
N PRO A 53 28.53 -23.98 -2.79
CA PRO A 53 28.76 -23.16 -3.99
C PRO A 53 27.53 -22.41 -4.51
N GLU A 54 26.35 -23.02 -4.39
CA GLU A 54 25.08 -22.44 -4.86
C GLU A 54 24.43 -21.46 -3.87
N ALA A 55 25.03 -21.19 -2.70
CA ALA A 55 24.42 -20.36 -1.66
C ALA A 55 24.11 -18.93 -2.12
N VAL A 56 25.01 -18.31 -2.88
CA VAL A 56 24.83 -16.94 -3.40
C VAL A 56 23.69 -16.89 -4.43
N LYS A 57 23.62 -17.89 -5.32
CA LYS A 57 22.55 -18.01 -6.32
C LYS A 57 21.20 -18.28 -5.66
N THR A 58 21.17 -19.19 -4.69
CA THR A 58 19.99 -19.53 -3.88
C THR A 58 19.47 -18.30 -3.15
N ARG A 59 20.37 -17.52 -2.53
CA ARG A 59 20.04 -16.24 -1.90
C ARG A 59 19.34 -15.29 -2.88
N LYS A 60 19.92 -15.07 -4.05
CA LYS A 60 19.35 -14.16 -5.06
C LYS A 60 17.94 -14.59 -5.46
N LYS A 61 17.75 -15.87 -5.76
CA LYS A 61 16.44 -16.44 -6.13
C LYS A 61 15.39 -16.28 -5.02
N ASN A 62 15.78 -16.50 -3.76
CA ASN A 62 14.86 -16.38 -2.62
C ASN A 62 14.45 -14.91 -2.37
N ILE A 63 15.39 -13.97 -2.44
CA ILE A 63 15.10 -12.53 -2.33
C ILE A 63 14.16 -12.09 -3.44
N GLU A 64 14.43 -12.48 -4.69
CA GLU A 64 13.60 -12.14 -5.84
C GLU A 64 12.19 -12.70 -5.71
N LYS A 65 12.05 -13.95 -5.28
CA LYS A 65 10.75 -14.59 -5.03
C LYS A 65 9.93 -13.82 -4.00
N ARG A 66 10.52 -13.48 -2.85
CA ARG A 66 9.79 -12.74 -1.79
C ARG A 66 9.44 -11.32 -2.23
N ARG A 67 10.37 -10.61 -2.88
CA ARG A 67 10.10 -9.29 -3.44
C ARG A 67 8.94 -9.33 -4.44
N LYS A 68 8.93 -10.32 -5.35
CA LYS A 68 7.85 -10.50 -6.32
C LYS A 68 6.50 -10.70 -5.63
N ASN A 69 6.45 -11.53 -4.59
CA ASN A 69 5.21 -11.73 -3.82
C ASN A 69 4.71 -10.43 -3.18
N GLU A 70 5.60 -9.62 -2.60
CA GLU A 70 5.23 -8.32 -2.03
C GLU A 70 4.77 -7.33 -3.10
N ILE A 71 5.41 -7.32 -4.26
CA ILE A 71 5.01 -6.48 -5.39
C ILE A 71 3.62 -6.86 -5.89
N THR A 72 3.33 -8.15 -6.08
CA THR A 72 1.98 -8.61 -6.47
C THR A 72 0.93 -8.16 -5.46
N ARG A 73 1.18 -8.30 -4.15
CA ARG A 73 0.25 -7.81 -3.11
C ARG A 73 -0.01 -6.32 -3.19
N ILE A 74 1.04 -5.53 -3.47
CA ILE A 74 0.92 -4.08 -3.61
C ILE A 74 0.13 -3.73 -4.87
N ILE A 75 0.38 -4.42 -5.99
CA ILE A 75 -0.37 -4.25 -7.24
C ILE A 75 -1.86 -4.51 -7.00
N ASP A 76 -2.20 -5.66 -6.43
CA ASP A 76 -3.59 -6.03 -6.14
C ASP A 76 -4.28 -4.95 -5.27
N ALA A 77 -3.57 -4.41 -4.28
CA ALA A 77 -4.09 -3.36 -3.42
C ALA A 77 -4.31 -2.02 -4.16
N VAL A 78 -3.36 -1.61 -5.01
CA VAL A 78 -3.46 -0.39 -5.83
C VAL A 78 -4.61 -0.51 -6.84
N GLU A 79 -4.76 -1.66 -7.47
CA GLU A 79 -5.87 -1.96 -8.38
C GLU A 79 -7.23 -1.94 -7.66
N GLN A 80 -7.29 -2.29 -6.37
CA GLN A 80 -8.48 -2.08 -5.55
C GLN A 80 -8.62 -0.65 -5.00
N GLY A 81 -7.82 0.31 -5.46
CA GLY A 81 -7.91 1.71 -5.06
C GLY A 81 -7.55 1.96 -3.58
N ILE A 82 -6.76 1.07 -2.97
CA ILE A 82 -6.30 1.23 -1.59
C ILE A 82 -5.28 2.37 -1.53
N PRO A 83 -5.47 3.38 -0.65
CA PRO A 83 -4.50 4.46 -0.49
C PRO A 83 -3.15 3.94 0.00
N TYR A 84 -2.07 4.63 -0.38
CA TYR A 84 -0.71 4.16 -0.07
C TYR A 84 -0.45 4.01 1.43
N GLU A 85 -1.14 4.82 2.26
CA GLU A 85 -1.05 4.78 3.72
C GLU A 85 -1.57 3.46 4.33
N TYR A 86 -2.35 2.67 3.58
CA TYR A 86 -2.95 1.40 4.02
C TYR A 86 -2.35 0.18 3.36
N LEU A 87 -1.32 0.35 2.52
CA LEU A 87 -0.63 -0.78 1.93
C LEU A 87 0.05 -1.60 3.02
N ASN A 88 -0.34 -2.86 3.13
CA ASN A 88 0.29 -3.81 4.02
C ASN A 88 1.32 -4.63 3.26
N TYR A 89 2.59 -4.38 3.52
CA TYR A 89 3.70 -5.10 2.90
C TYR A 89 4.87 -5.24 3.88
N ASN A 90 5.66 -6.29 3.68
CA ASN A 90 6.88 -6.51 4.44
C ASN A 90 8.02 -5.69 3.85
N LYS A 91 8.42 -4.62 4.56
CA LYS A 91 9.54 -3.74 4.15
C LYS A 91 10.83 -4.52 3.88
N ALA A 92 11.13 -5.57 4.65
CA ALA A 92 12.35 -6.36 4.50
C ALA A 92 12.33 -7.28 3.28
N ASP A 93 11.17 -7.85 2.96
CA ASP A 93 11.01 -8.66 1.75
C ASP A 93 10.99 -7.78 0.48
N LEU A 94 10.40 -6.59 0.56
CA LEU A 94 10.36 -5.65 -0.56
C LEU A 94 11.73 -4.99 -0.82
N PHE A 95 12.31 -4.38 0.22
CA PHE A 95 13.52 -3.56 0.10
C PHE A 95 14.83 -4.29 0.43
N GLY A 96 14.77 -5.41 1.15
CA GLY A 96 15.93 -6.13 1.68
C GLY A 96 16.19 -5.86 3.18
N TYR A 97 16.73 -6.86 3.87
CA TYR A 97 16.95 -6.86 5.33
C TYR A 97 18.03 -5.88 5.83
N SER A 98 18.88 -5.37 4.94
CA SER A 98 19.88 -4.32 5.25
C SER A 98 19.54 -2.98 4.61
N SER A 99 18.31 -2.82 4.13
CA SER A 99 17.90 -1.61 3.46
C SER A 99 17.66 -0.46 4.43
N LYS A 100 18.14 0.75 4.09
CA LYS A 100 17.83 1.97 4.84
C LYS A 100 16.34 2.30 4.92
N PHE A 101 15.52 1.72 4.04
CA PHE A 101 14.07 1.92 4.00
C PHE A 101 13.32 1.18 5.13
N LEU A 102 13.99 0.26 5.85
CA LEU A 102 13.39 -0.44 6.99
C LEU A 102 13.04 0.52 8.13
N THR A 103 13.97 1.41 8.46
CA THR A 103 13.88 2.39 9.55
C THR A 103 13.50 3.79 9.06
N MET A 104 13.15 3.93 7.78
CA MET A 104 12.72 5.21 7.23
C MET A 104 11.26 5.47 7.62
N ASP A 105 11.01 6.70 8.08
CA ASP A 105 9.68 7.19 8.45
C ASP A 105 9.09 8.19 7.43
N ASP A 106 9.90 8.63 6.46
CA ASP A 106 9.46 9.52 5.38
C ASP A 106 8.57 8.78 4.38
N GLY A 107 7.25 8.91 4.57
CA GLY A 107 6.22 8.23 3.78
C GLY A 107 6.27 8.56 2.29
N ASP A 108 6.61 9.79 1.90
CA ASP A 108 6.69 10.18 0.49
C ASP A 108 7.93 9.57 -0.18
N LYS A 109 9.09 9.50 0.51
CA LYS A 109 10.26 8.77 -0.01
C LYS A 109 10.00 7.27 -0.16
N ILE A 110 9.31 6.67 0.80
CA ILE A 110 8.92 5.25 0.74
C ILE A 110 7.97 5.02 -0.43
N LYS A 111 6.93 5.84 -0.57
CA LYS A 111 5.99 5.80 -1.70
C LYS A 111 6.72 5.86 -3.04
N ASN A 112 7.60 6.85 -3.22
CA ASN A 112 8.38 6.99 -4.46
C ASN A 112 9.25 5.76 -4.73
N ARG A 113 9.84 5.17 -3.69
CA ARG A 113 10.63 3.94 -3.84
C ARG A 113 9.76 2.76 -4.28
N ILE A 114 8.57 2.58 -3.68
CA ILE A 114 7.62 1.53 -4.08
C ILE A 114 7.22 1.75 -5.55
N GLN A 115 6.86 2.97 -5.93
CA GLN A 115 6.46 3.29 -7.30
C GLN A 115 7.54 2.94 -8.32
N ASN A 116 8.80 3.23 -8.01
CA ASN A 116 9.93 2.86 -8.86
C ASN A 116 10.12 1.33 -8.93
N LEU A 117 9.86 0.60 -7.85
CA LEU A 117 9.89 -0.86 -7.87
C LEU A 117 8.76 -1.41 -8.75
N LEU A 118 7.54 -0.91 -8.61
CA LEU A 118 6.41 -1.34 -9.43
C LEU A 118 6.68 -1.14 -10.92
N ARG A 119 7.17 0.04 -11.32
CA ARG A 119 7.55 0.33 -12.72
C ARG A 119 8.64 -0.58 -13.27
N SER A 120 9.52 -1.12 -12.41
CA SER A 120 10.53 -2.08 -12.87
C SER A 120 9.98 -3.47 -13.14
N TYR A 121 8.79 -3.79 -12.62
CA TYR A 121 8.10 -5.07 -12.82
C TYR A 121 7.00 -4.99 -13.87
N ASP A 122 6.35 -3.83 -13.97
CA ASP A 122 5.32 -3.52 -14.95
C ASP A 122 5.49 -2.07 -15.42
N PRO A 123 6.31 -1.84 -16.46
CA PRO A 123 6.63 -0.49 -16.95
C PRO A 123 5.43 0.25 -17.53
N ASP A 124 4.47 -0.49 -18.11
CA ASP A 124 3.33 0.06 -18.83
C ASP A 124 2.15 0.35 -17.91
N SER A 125 2.20 -0.14 -16.66
CA SER A 125 1.12 0.09 -15.72
C SER A 125 0.99 1.56 -15.31
N ALA A 126 -0.24 2.04 -15.38
CA ALA A 126 -0.68 3.35 -14.92
C ALA A 126 -0.89 3.40 -13.39
N PHE A 127 -0.08 2.68 -12.59
CA PHE A 127 -0.21 2.66 -11.14
C PHE A 127 -0.23 4.08 -10.57
N THR A 128 -1.38 4.47 -10.04
CA THR A 128 -1.58 5.78 -9.44
C THR A 128 -1.95 5.59 -7.98
N PHE A 129 -0.99 5.87 -7.10
CA PHE A 129 -1.24 5.87 -5.66
C PHE A 129 -2.09 7.07 -5.25
N TYR A 130 -3.27 6.79 -4.73
CA TYR A 130 -4.07 7.80 -4.04
C TYR A 130 -3.56 8.01 -2.61
N LYS A 131 -3.60 9.28 -2.18
CA LYS A 131 -3.56 9.59 -0.75
C LYS A 131 -4.98 9.41 -0.18
N LEU A 132 -5.09 9.07 1.10
CA LEU A 132 -6.39 8.96 1.78
C LEU A 132 -7.21 10.25 1.67
N ASP A 133 -6.55 11.41 1.67
CA ASP A 133 -7.20 12.72 1.51
C ASP A 133 -7.93 12.87 0.17
N TYR A 134 -7.30 12.41 -0.92
CA TYR A 134 -7.94 12.39 -2.23
C TYR A 134 -9.19 11.50 -2.21
N LEU A 135 -9.05 10.28 -1.67
CA LEU A 135 -10.18 9.34 -1.56
C LEU A 135 -11.33 9.91 -0.72
N THR A 136 -11.01 10.64 0.35
CA THR A 136 -12.01 11.31 1.20
C THR A 136 -12.80 12.35 0.42
N LYS A 137 -12.11 13.20 -0.35
CA LYS A 137 -12.74 14.21 -1.23
C LYS A 137 -13.58 13.55 -2.33
N ALA A 138 -13.07 12.49 -2.94
CA ALA A 138 -13.75 11.74 -3.98
C ALA A 138 -15.06 11.10 -3.47
N VAL A 139 -15.01 10.37 -2.36
CA VAL A 139 -16.19 9.75 -1.75
C VAL A 139 -17.21 10.81 -1.31
N ARG A 140 -16.76 11.93 -0.73
CA ARG A 140 -17.65 13.06 -0.38
C ARG A 140 -18.36 13.61 -1.62
N ARG A 141 -17.63 13.82 -2.72
CA ARG A 141 -18.18 14.27 -4.01
C ARG A 141 -19.24 13.30 -4.56
N ILE A 142 -18.93 11.99 -4.57
CA ILE A 142 -19.86 10.95 -5.02
C ILE A 142 -21.14 10.96 -4.17
N LYS A 143 -21.01 10.97 -2.84
CA LYS A 143 -22.18 11.00 -1.93
C LYS A 143 -23.07 12.21 -2.19
N MET A 144 -22.50 13.41 -2.36
CA MET A 144 -23.29 14.62 -2.67
C MET A 144 -24.07 14.48 -3.98
N LEU A 145 -23.43 13.95 -5.04
CA LEU A 145 -24.08 13.74 -6.33
C LEU A 145 -25.19 12.69 -6.25
N GLN A 146 -24.96 11.58 -5.55
CA GLN A 146 -25.97 10.54 -5.33
C GLN A 146 -27.20 11.07 -4.57
N GLU A 147 -27.02 11.98 -3.61
CA GLU A 147 -28.13 12.61 -2.90
C GLU A 147 -28.96 13.53 -3.83
N ILE A 148 -28.31 14.23 -4.77
CA ILE A 148 -28.99 15.02 -5.80
C ILE A 148 -29.76 14.10 -6.76
N GLU A 149 -29.17 12.98 -7.18
CA GLU A 149 -29.82 11.97 -8.04
C GLU A 149 -31.06 11.35 -7.38
N LYS A 150 -31.06 11.22 -6.05
CA LYS A 150 -32.23 10.80 -5.26
C LYS A 150 -33.31 11.88 -5.13
N GLY A 151 -33.11 13.06 -5.73
CA GLY A 151 -34.08 14.15 -5.80
C GLY A 151 -33.90 15.26 -4.76
N LYS A 152 -32.84 15.23 -3.93
CA LYS A 152 -32.55 16.38 -3.05
C LYS A 152 -32.10 17.58 -3.89
N THR A 153 -32.51 18.78 -3.48
CA THR A 153 -32.04 20.00 -4.14
C THR A 153 -30.55 20.23 -3.87
N VAL A 154 -29.85 20.84 -4.83
CA VAL A 154 -28.44 21.23 -4.68
C VAL A 154 -28.23 22.05 -3.40
N PHE A 155 -29.15 22.97 -3.11
CA PHE A 155 -29.09 23.77 -1.88
C PHE A 155 -29.17 22.92 -0.60
N ALA A 156 -30.09 21.95 -0.54
CA ALA A 156 -30.24 21.08 0.62
C ALA A 156 -28.98 20.23 0.85
N VAL A 157 -28.43 19.66 -0.22
CA VAL A 157 -27.19 18.87 -0.15
C VAL A 157 -25.99 19.74 0.22
N ALA A 158 -25.89 20.95 -0.34
CA ALA A 158 -24.82 21.90 0.00
C ALA A 158 -24.82 22.24 1.49
N LYS A 159 -26.01 22.46 2.08
CA LYS A 159 -26.18 22.67 3.51
C LYS A 159 -25.80 21.43 4.33
N GLU A 160 -26.29 20.25 3.97
CA GLU A 160 -26.01 18.99 4.68
C GLU A 160 -24.50 18.67 4.72
N PHE A 161 -23.81 18.92 3.62
CA PHE A 161 -22.38 18.66 3.50
C PHE A 161 -21.51 19.85 3.87
N ASN A 162 -22.07 20.96 4.35
CA ASN A 162 -21.35 22.19 4.66
C ASN A 162 -20.38 22.62 3.54
N ILE A 163 -20.94 22.87 2.35
CA ILE A 163 -20.22 23.38 1.18
C ILE A 163 -21.01 24.54 0.56
N HIS A 164 -20.31 25.50 -0.04
CA HIS A 164 -20.95 26.63 -0.70
C HIS A 164 -21.77 26.17 -1.92
N SER A 165 -23.05 26.56 -2.01
CA SER A 165 -23.98 26.09 -3.05
C SER A 165 -23.44 26.28 -4.48
N PRO A 166 -22.89 27.46 -4.88
CA PRO A 166 -22.19 27.61 -6.16
C PRO A 166 -21.12 26.56 -6.46
N THR A 167 -20.37 26.12 -5.44
CA THR A 167 -19.37 25.06 -5.62
C THR A 167 -20.05 23.74 -5.96
N LEU A 168 -21.15 23.40 -5.29
CA LEU A 168 -21.89 22.17 -5.58
C LEU A 168 -22.63 22.21 -6.93
N TYR A 169 -23.17 23.36 -7.33
CA TYR A 169 -23.70 23.56 -8.69
C TYR A 169 -22.64 23.31 -9.76
N ARG A 170 -21.42 23.80 -9.55
CA ARG A 170 -20.29 23.52 -10.47
C ARG A 170 -19.95 22.04 -10.52
N ILE A 171 -19.92 21.36 -9.38
CA ILE A 171 -19.69 19.91 -9.29
C ILE A 171 -20.77 19.14 -10.06
N GLN A 172 -22.05 19.50 -9.89
CA GLN A 172 -23.17 18.89 -10.60
C GLN A 172 -23.09 19.13 -12.11
N LYS A 173 -22.79 20.37 -12.53
CA LYS A 173 -22.61 20.70 -13.96
C LYS A 173 -21.52 19.83 -14.60
N GLN A 174 -20.36 19.70 -13.94
CA GLN A 174 -19.29 18.81 -14.40
C GLN A 174 -19.72 17.35 -14.48
N TYR A 175 -20.54 16.87 -13.53
CA TYR A 175 -21.07 15.51 -13.56
C TYR A 175 -21.97 15.29 -14.79
N VAL A 176 -22.89 16.22 -15.05
CA VAL A 176 -23.80 16.15 -16.21
C VAL A 176 -23.01 16.19 -17.53
N GLU A 177 -22.01 17.07 -17.64
CA GLU A 177 -21.20 17.21 -18.86
C GLU A 177 -20.31 15.99 -19.14
N SER A 178 -19.72 15.41 -18.10
CA SER A 178 -18.76 14.30 -18.24
C SER A 178 -19.37 12.91 -18.09
N SER A 179 -20.59 12.82 -17.55
CA SER A 179 -21.22 11.56 -17.10
C SER A 179 -20.33 10.74 -16.14
N LYS A 180 -19.46 11.41 -15.38
CA LYS A 180 -18.54 10.79 -14.40
C LYS A 180 -18.58 11.52 -13.08
N TYR A 181 -18.68 10.77 -11.99
CA TYR A 181 -18.63 11.37 -10.64
C TYR A 181 -17.31 12.12 -10.40
N LEU A 182 -16.20 11.58 -10.90
CA LEU A 182 -14.87 12.17 -10.84
C LEU A 182 -14.34 12.35 -12.28
N PRO A 183 -14.44 13.54 -12.88
CA PRO A 183 -14.05 13.77 -14.28
C PRO A 183 -12.54 13.65 -14.50
N GLU A 184 -11.73 13.83 -13.46
CA GLU A 184 -10.27 13.86 -13.54
C GLU A 184 -9.59 12.48 -13.52
N VAL A 185 -10.34 11.40 -13.28
CA VAL A 185 -9.81 10.02 -13.21
C VAL A 185 -10.41 9.13 -14.29
N THR A 186 -9.79 7.97 -14.51
CA THR A 186 -10.28 7.00 -15.49
C THR A 186 -11.65 6.44 -15.08
N THR A 187 -12.40 5.90 -16.06
CA THR A 187 -13.69 5.25 -15.78
C THR A 187 -13.51 4.05 -14.85
N GLU A 188 -12.41 3.32 -14.99
CA GLU A 188 -12.04 2.20 -14.13
C GLU A 188 -11.79 2.65 -12.69
N GLN A 189 -11.05 3.73 -12.48
CA GLN A 189 -10.79 4.27 -11.14
C GLN A 189 -12.09 4.77 -10.47
N ASN A 190 -12.98 5.41 -11.24
CA ASN A 190 -14.33 5.75 -10.77
C ASN A 190 -15.10 4.50 -10.30
N SER A 191 -15.11 3.43 -11.10
CA SER A 191 -15.88 2.23 -10.81
C SER A 191 -15.35 1.49 -9.57
N ILE A 192 -14.03 1.46 -9.37
CA ILE A 192 -13.37 0.88 -8.19
C ILE A 192 -13.78 1.64 -6.92
N ILE A 193 -13.75 2.98 -6.92
CA ILE A 193 -14.14 3.76 -5.74
C ILE A 193 -15.61 3.49 -5.37
N ILE A 194 -16.50 3.48 -6.37
CA ILE A 194 -17.93 3.18 -6.16
C ILE A 194 -18.12 1.74 -5.66
N LYS A 195 -17.39 0.77 -6.22
CA LYS A 195 -17.40 -0.63 -5.77
C LYS A 195 -17.00 -0.73 -4.30
N ASN A 196 -15.95 -0.02 -3.89
CA ASN A 196 -15.49 0.00 -2.50
C ASN A 196 -16.50 0.65 -1.55
N MET A 197 -17.21 1.70 -1.99
CA MET A 197 -18.32 2.27 -1.22
C MET A 197 -19.43 1.22 -1.00
N LYS A 198 -19.80 0.46 -2.05
CA LYS A 198 -20.80 -0.63 -1.93
C LYS A 198 -20.34 -1.76 -1.01
N ILE A 199 -19.07 -2.17 -1.10
CA ILE A 199 -18.47 -3.15 -0.17
C ILE A 199 -18.65 -2.71 1.28
N PHE A 200 -18.42 -1.43 1.56
CA PHE A 200 -18.59 -0.89 2.90
C PHE A 200 -20.06 -0.79 3.34
N GLU A 201 -20.97 -0.46 2.42
CA GLU A 201 -22.42 -0.51 2.69
C GLU A 201 -22.91 -1.92 3.01
N ASP A 202 -22.50 -2.92 2.23
CA ASP A 202 -22.80 -4.34 2.50
C ASP A 202 -22.30 -4.76 3.88
N PHE A 203 -21.09 -4.34 4.25
CA PHE A 203 -20.55 -4.57 5.59
C PHE A 203 -21.41 -3.93 6.69
N LYS A 204 -21.86 -2.68 6.51
CA LYS A 204 -22.79 -2.01 7.44
C LYS A 204 -24.15 -2.72 7.52
N ASN A 205 -24.57 -3.38 6.46
CA ASN A 205 -25.77 -4.21 6.40
C ASN A 205 -25.56 -5.64 6.94
N ASN A 206 -24.57 -5.83 7.81
CA ASN A 206 -24.23 -7.09 8.48
C ASN A 206 -23.78 -8.24 7.56
N TYR A 207 -23.33 -7.94 6.34
CA TYR A 207 -22.70 -8.98 5.52
C TYR A 207 -21.32 -9.26 6.10
N ASN A 208 -21.05 -10.54 6.41
CA ASN A 208 -19.72 -10.92 6.87
C ASN A 208 -18.68 -10.83 5.73
N ILE A 209 -17.41 -10.68 6.12
CA ILE A 209 -16.27 -10.51 5.19
C ILE A 209 -16.19 -11.65 4.17
N ASN A 210 -16.53 -12.89 4.55
CA ASN A 210 -16.47 -14.04 3.65
C ASN A 210 -17.50 -13.93 2.52
N LYS A 211 -18.71 -13.49 2.85
CA LYS A 211 -19.78 -13.26 1.87
C LYS A 211 -19.38 -12.16 0.90
N ILE A 212 -18.89 -11.03 1.41
CA ILE A 212 -18.43 -9.89 0.61
C ILE A 212 -17.30 -10.32 -0.33
N ALA A 213 -16.26 -10.99 0.18
CA ALA A 213 -15.13 -11.47 -0.62
C ALA A 213 -15.58 -12.35 -1.79
N LYS A 214 -16.55 -13.25 -1.57
CA LYS A 214 -17.12 -14.10 -2.63
C LYS A 214 -17.92 -13.29 -3.66
N VAL A 215 -18.79 -12.38 -3.22
CA VAL A 215 -19.64 -11.56 -4.11
C VAL A 215 -18.80 -10.68 -5.03
N TYR A 216 -17.80 -10.00 -4.46
CA TYR A 216 -16.98 -9.06 -5.21
C TYR A 216 -15.74 -9.68 -5.87
N LYS A 217 -15.50 -10.98 -5.64
CA LYS A 217 -14.32 -11.73 -6.10
C LYS A 217 -12.99 -11.04 -5.73
N ILE A 218 -12.89 -10.62 -4.46
CA ILE A 218 -11.72 -9.95 -3.90
C ILE A 218 -11.17 -10.82 -2.78
N ASP A 219 -9.84 -10.88 -2.63
CA ASP A 219 -9.19 -11.51 -1.48
C ASP A 219 -9.73 -10.95 -0.15
N ARG A 220 -9.87 -11.84 0.85
CA ARG A 220 -10.42 -11.46 2.16
C ARG A 220 -9.60 -10.37 2.85
N GLY A 221 -8.28 -10.41 2.75
CA GLY A 221 -7.39 -9.41 3.34
C GLY A 221 -7.58 -8.04 2.70
N LEU A 222 -7.78 -8.00 1.39
CA LEU A 222 -8.11 -6.76 0.67
C LEU A 222 -9.48 -6.22 1.08
N VAL A 223 -10.51 -7.07 1.21
CA VAL A 223 -11.84 -6.65 1.70
C VAL A 223 -11.73 -6.02 3.10
N VAL A 224 -10.99 -6.64 4.02
CA VAL A 224 -10.76 -6.07 5.35
C VAL A 224 -10.10 -4.69 5.26
N THR A 225 -9.12 -4.54 4.37
CA THR A 225 -8.43 -3.26 4.16
C THR A 225 -9.35 -2.21 3.57
N ILE A 226 -10.16 -2.55 2.57
CA ILE A 226 -11.16 -1.66 1.96
C ILE A 226 -12.16 -1.18 3.01
N ILE A 227 -12.68 -2.07 3.86
CA ILE A 227 -13.61 -1.71 4.93
C ILE A 227 -12.94 -0.75 5.92
N LYS A 228 -11.70 -1.02 6.32
CA LYS A 228 -10.93 -0.14 7.22
C LYS A 228 -10.76 1.24 6.61
N VAL A 229 -10.30 1.32 5.35
CA VAL A 229 -10.14 2.58 4.61
C VAL A 229 -11.46 3.36 4.54
N MET A 230 -12.56 2.70 4.17
CA MET A 230 -13.86 3.35 4.02
C MET A 230 -14.46 3.82 5.34
N LYS A 231 -14.21 3.10 6.44
CA LYS A 231 -14.54 3.55 7.79
C LYS A 231 -13.81 4.85 8.14
N ASP A 232 -12.50 4.92 7.87
CA ASP A 232 -11.69 6.11 8.15
C ASP A 232 -12.09 7.29 7.25
N VAL A 233 -12.46 7.03 5.99
CA VAL A 233 -13.06 8.03 5.10
C VAL A 233 -14.39 8.56 5.65
N GLU A 234 -15.29 7.69 6.11
CA GLU A 234 -16.58 8.09 6.68
C GLU A 234 -16.41 8.96 7.93
N ILE A 235 -15.49 8.58 8.83
CA ILE A 235 -15.14 9.38 10.02
C ILE A 235 -14.64 10.78 9.61
N ARG A 236 -13.72 10.86 8.64
CA ARG A 236 -13.20 12.15 8.16
C ARG A 236 -14.29 13.03 7.56
N ILE A 237 -15.18 12.45 6.75
CA ILE A 237 -16.31 13.18 6.17
C ILE A 237 -17.23 13.73 7.26
N ASN A 238 -17.52 12.95 8.30
CA ASN A 238 -18.39 13.37 9.41
C ASN A 238 -17.73 14.45 10.29
N ASN A 239 -16.44 14.31 10.62
CA ASN A 239 -15.72 15.33 11.39
C ASN A 239 -15.66 16.70 10.67
N HIS A 240 -15.62 16.69 9.34
CA HIS A 240 -15.72 17.93 8.55
C HIS A 240 -17.12 18.56 8.55
N ARG A 241 -18.18 17.78 8.82
CA ARG A 241 -19.54 18.32 9.04
C ARG A 241 -19.62 19.04 10.40
N ASP A 242 -18.99 18.49 11.43
CA ASP A 242 -19.10 19.00 12.80
C ASP A 242 -18.25 20.26 13.07
N ASN A 243 -17.09 20.39 12.41
CA ASN A 243 -16.22 21.58 12.57
C ASN A 243 -16.71 22.83 11.82
N GLY A 244 -17.74 22.70 10.97
CA GLY A 244 -18.38 23.82 10.27
C GLY A 244 -19.19 24.76 11.16
N GLY A 245 -19.48 24.36 12.40
CA GLY A 245 -20.23 25.15 13.37
C GLY A 245 -19.39 25.96 14.36
N LYS A 246 -18.04 25.91 14.29
CA LYS A 246 -17.15 26.52 15.30
C LYS A 246 -16.23 27.64 14.79
N HIS A 247 -16.48 28.18 13.60
CA HIS A 247 -15.83 29.40 13.15
C HIS A 247 -16.89 30.42 12.71
N ASN A 248 -17.56 31.00 13.70
CA ASN A 248 -18.22 32.31 13.58
C ASN A 248 -18.27 33.03 14.94
N GLU A 249 -17.25 32.82 15.77
CA GLU A 249 -16.93 33.69 16.90
C GLU A 249 -15.42 33.82 16.89
N PHE A 250 -14.92 34.96 16.43
CA PHE A 250 -13.67 35.64 16.75
C PHE A 250 -13.22 36.48 15.54
N LYS A 251 -13.73 37.73 15.57
CA LYS A 251 -13.25 38.97 14.93
C LYS A 251 -13.41 39.11 13.41
#